data_AF-A0A0K0WUW7-F1
#
_entry.id   AF-A0A0K0WUW7-F1
#
_cell.length_a   1.000
_cell.length_b   1.000
_cell.length_c   1.000
_cell.angle_alpha   90.00
_cell.angle_beta   90.00
_cell.angle_gamma   90.00
#
_symmetry.space_group_name_H-M   'P 1'
#
loop_
_entity.id
_entity.type
_entity.pdbx_description
1 polymer ?
#
loop_
_entity_poly.entity_id
_entity_poly.type
_entity_poly.pdbx_seq_one_letter_code
_entity_poly.pdbx_strand_id
1 'polypeptide(L)'
;WTMVAGGGASAVYADTIADFAGIDDLANYGEYSGGPTTGETKFYAETLLDLMTREKDAQGREKILIIGGAIANFTDVAKTFTGIIQAFEAYQEKMKDIGIKIYVRRGGPNY
;
A
#
# COMPACT_ATOMS: atom_id res chain seq x y z
N TRP A 1 5.13 2.49 -5.16
CA TRP A 1 4.97 2.20 -3.72
C TRP A 1 4.03 1.03 -3.55
N THR A 2 4.33 0.13 -2.62
CA THR A 2 3.55 -1.08 -2.36
C THR A 2 3.16 -1.18 -0.90
N MET A 3 1.89 -1.47 -0.64
CA MET A 3 1.34 -1.85 0.66
C MET A 3 0.60 -3.18 0.47
N VAL A 4 1.34 -4.30 0.53
CA VAL A 4 0.83 -5.61 0.14
C VAL A 4 0.68 -6.49 1.36
N ALA A 5 -0.46 -7.19 1.48
CA ALA A 5 -0.66 -8.12 2.57
C ALA A 5 -0.32 -9.57 2.24
N GLY A 6 0.58 -10.14 3.06
CA GLY A 6 1.13 -11.49 2.95
C GLY A 6 2.48 -11.52 2.23
N GLY A 7 3.49 -12.11 2.86
CA GLY A 7 4.86 -12.17 2.33
C GLY A 7 5.01 -12.85 0.96
N GLY A 8 4.23 -13.91 0.68
CA GLY A 8 4.24 -14.52 -0.65
C GLY A 8 3.63 -13.61 -1.72
N ALA A 9 2.58 -12.87 -1.37
CA ALA A 9 1.97 -11.92 -2.30
C ALA A 9 2.90 -10.72 -2.54
N SER A 10 3.55 -10.18 -1.51
CA SER A 10 4.47 -9.04 -1.68
C SER A 10 5.61 -9.36 -2.64
N ALA A 11 6.17 -10.58 -2.58
CA ALA A 11 7.16 -11.04 -3.53
C ALA A 11 6.62 -11.04 -4.97
N VAL A 12 5.45 -11.65 -5.21
CA VAL A 12 4.83 -11.70 -6.55
C VAL A 12 4.51 -10.31 -7.10
N TYR A 13 4.01 -9.39 -6.27
CA TYR A 13 3.77 -8.01 -6.69
C TYR A 13 5.08 -7.30 -7.06
N ALA A 14 6.15 -7.48 -6.28
CA ALA A 14 7.46 -6.88 -6.57
C ALA A 14 8.05 -7.42 -7.88
N ASP A 15 8.02 -8.75 -8.09
CA ASP A 15 8.47 -9.39 -9.33
C ASP A 15 7.69 -8.86 -10.53
N THR A 16 6.36 -8.77 -10.42
CA THR A 16 5.51 -8.23 -11.49
C THR A 16 5.83 -6.78 -11.80
N ILE A 17 6.07 -5.94 -10.78
CA ILE A 17 6.45 -4.53 -11.01
C ILE A 17 7.82 -4.46 -11.71
N ALA A 18 8.79 -5.27 -11.26
CA ALA A 18 10.11 -5.30 -11.86
C ALA A 18 10.05 -5.73 -13.35
N ASP A 19 9.20 -6.70 -13.67
CA ASP A 19 9.01 -7.21 -15.04
C ASP A 19 8.36 -6.19 -15.98
N PHE A 20 7.36 -5.42 -15.51
CA PHE A 20 6.58 -4.51 -16.37
C PHE A 20 7.05 -3.05 -16.33
N ALA A 21 7.49 -2.56 -15.19
CA ALA A 21 7.84 -1.15 -14.97
C ALA A 21 9.34 -0.93 -14.69
N GLY A 22 10.11 -1.99 -14.47
CA GLY A 22 11.51 -1.91 -14.08
C GLY A 22 11.70 -1.73 -12.57
N ILE A 23 12.89 -2.10 -12.08
CA ILE A 23 13.21 -2.09 -10.65
C ILE A 23 13.50 -0.69 -10.09
N ASP A 24 13.99 0.22 -10.93
CA ASP A 24 14.44 1.56 -10.50
C ASP A 24 13.29 2.43 -9.94
N ASP A 25 12.05 2.12 -10.34
CA ASP A 25 10.85 2.83 -9.89
C ASP A 25 10.15 2.14 -8.70
N LEU A 26 10.66 1.01 -8.22
CA LEU A 26 10.14 0.32 -7.05
C LEU A 26 10.67 0.97 -5.75
N ALA A 27 9.89 1.91 -5.22
CA ALA A 27 10.28 2.68 -4.04
C ALA A 27 10.46 1.86 -2.73
N ASN A 28 9.77 0.72 -2.59
CA ASN A 28 9.84 -0.08 -1.38
C ASN A 28 9.49 -1.56 -1.62
N TYR A 29 9.97 -2.42 -0.73
CA TYR A 29 9.51 -3.79 -0.55
C TYR A 29 9.13 -4.01 0.91
N GLY A 30 7.96 -4.58 1.16
CA GLY A 30 7.46 -4.83 2.50
C GLY A 30 6.07 -5.45 2.47
N GLU A 31 5.64 -5.93 3.64
CA GLU A 31 4.35 -6.60 3.78
C GLU A 31 3.72 -6.35 5.15
N TYR A 32 2.41 -6.58 5.23
CA TYR A 32 1.70 -6.77 6.50
C TYR A 32 0.91 -8.08 6.48
N SER A 33 1.03 -8.90 7.52
CA SER A 33 0.35 -10.20 7.60
C SER A 33 0.13 -10.63 9.05
N GLY A 34 -0.39 -11.84 9.26
CA GLY A 34 -0.61 -12.36 10.62
C GLY A 34 -1.88 -11.86 11.33
N GLY A 35 -2.78 -11.17 10.62
CA GLY A 35 -4.04 -10.66 11.19
C GLY A 35 -3.84 -9.41 12.07
N PRO A 36 -3.20 -8.35 11.56
CA PRO A 36 -2.96 -7.15 12.33
C PRO A 36 -4.27 -6.42 12.65
N THR A 37 -4.23 -5.63 13.70
CA THR A 37 -5.30 -4.77 14.15
C THR A 37 -5.46 -3.55 13.23
N THR A 38 -6.59 -2.84 13.39
CA THR A 38 -6.85 -1.55 12.74
C THR A 38 -5.75 -0.52 13.08
N GLY A 39 -5.31 -0.44 14.34
CA GLY A 39 -4.29 0.51 14.77
C GLY A 39 -2.91 0.22 14.18
N GLU A 40 -2.49 -1.05 14.14
CA GLU A 40 -1.24 -1.46 13.51
C GLU A 40 -1.25 -1.19 12.01
N THR A 41 -2.36 -1.51 11.34
CA THR A 41 -2.51 -1.27 9.90
C THR A 41 -2.52 0.22 9.59
N LYS A 42 -3.18 1.04 10.41
CA LYS A 42 -3.16 2.51 10.31
C LYS A 42 -1.73 3.03 10.43
N PHE A 43 -1.01 2.65 11.48
CA PHE A 43 0.37 3.09 11.71
C PHE A 43 1.30 2.74 10.53
N TYR A 44 1.17 1.52 10.01
CA TYR A 44 1.92 1.09 8.83
C TYR A 44 1.57 1.92 7.58
N ALA A 45 0.27 2.16 7.33
CA ALA A 45 -0.18 3.00 6.23
C ALA A 45 0.33 4.44 6.36
N GLU A 46 0.20 5.08 7.52
CA GLU A 46 0.69 6.44 7.79
C GLU A 46 2.20 6.55 7.53
N THR A 47 2.98 5.53 7.88
CA THR A 47 4.42 5.50 7.61
C THR A 47 4.72 5.54 6.11
N LEU A 48 4.01 4.72 5.31
CA LEU A 48 4.17 4.74 3.85
C LEU A 48 3.69 6.05 3.22
N LEU A 49 2.57 6.59 3.71
CA LEU A 49 2.02 7.86 3.22
C LEU A 49 2.94 9.04 3.54
N ASP A 50 3.53 9.10 4.74
CA ASP A 50 4.56 10.08 5.08
C ASP A 50 5.72 10.03 4.08
N LEU A 51 6.30 8.84 3.89
CA LEU A 51 7.45 8.65 3.00
C LEU A 51 7.13 9.04 1.55
N MET A 52 6.00 8.59 1.02
CA MET A 52 5.68 8.82 -0.39
C MET A 52 5.26 10.27 -0.69
N THR A 53 4.88 11.04 0.34
CA THR A 53 4.43 12.44 0.20
C THR A 53 5.46 13.52 0.55
N ARG A 54 6.74 13.16 0.78
CA ARG A 54 7.79 14.15 1.11
C ARG A 54 8.15 15.10 -0.02
N GLU A 55 8.14 14.60 -1.25
CA GLU A 55 8.53 15.34 -2.46
C GLU A 55 7.80 14.79 -3.68
N LYS A 56 7.65 15.59 -4.74
CA LYS A 56 7.17 15.09 -6.05
C LYS A 56 8.26 14.25 -6.70
N ASP A 57 7.89 13.39 -7.65
CA ASP A 57 8.88 12.63 -8.42
C ASP A 57 9.81 13.60 -9.19
N ALA A 58 11.12 13.35 -9.15
CA ALA A 58 12.12 14.25 -9.73
C ALA A 58 11.99 14.42 -11.25
N GLN A 59 11.37 13.45 -11.93
CA GLN A 59 11.12 13.47 -13.37
C GLN A 59 9.69 13.91 -13.70
N GLY A 60 8.91 14.35 -12.70
CA GLY A 60 7.52 14.79 -12.89
C GLY A 60 6.52 13.66 -13.15
N ARG A 61 6.89 12.41 -12.87
CA ARG A 61 6.01 11.24 -13.07
C ARG A 61 4.99 11.13 -11.94
N GLU A 62 3.87 10.45 -12.23
CA GLU A 62 2.86 10.17 -11.21
C GLU A 62 3.35 9.12 -10.21
N LYS A 63 3.06 9.32 -8.93
CA LYS A 63 3.33 8.30 -7.90
C LYS A 63 2.16 7.34 -7.77
N ILE A 64 2.46 6.05 -7.80
CA ILE A 64 1.45 4.99 -7.68
C ILE A 64 1.62 4.26 -6.33
N LEU A 65 0.50 4.09 -5.62
CA LEU A 65 0.37 3.21 -4.46
C LEU A 65 -0.46 1.98 -4.85
N ILE A 66 0.15 0.80 -4.77
CA ILE A 66 -0.52 -0.48 -4.96
C ILE A 66 -0.85 -1.07 -3.59
N ILE A 67 -2.14 -1.14 -3.27
CA ILE A 67 -2.66 -1.81 -2.07
C ILE A 67 -3.17 -3.18 -2.49
N GLY A 68 -2.36 -4.20 -2.22
CA GLY A 68 -2.52 -5.51 -2.82
C GLY A 68 -2.55 -6.65 -1.82
N GLY A 69 -2.71 -7.86 -2.37
CA GLY A 69 -2.40 -9.10 -1.68
C GLY A 69 -3.29 -10.25 -2.12
N ALA A 70 -2.93 -11.46 -1.70
CA ALA A 70 -3.69 -12.68 -1.94
C ALA A 70 -5.07 -12.66 -1.23
N ILE A 71 -5.86 -13.71 -1.44
CA ILE A 71 -7.07 -13.93 -0.64
C ILE A 71 -6.64 -14.37 0.75
N ALA A 72 -6.98 -13.61 1.79
CA ALA A 72 -6.58 -13.91 3.16
C ALA A 72 -7.34 -15.13 3.72
N ASN A 73 -6.66 -15.95 4.51
CA ASN A 73 -7.29 -17.09 5.20
C ASN A 73 -8.03 -16.67 6.48
N PHE A 74 -7.43 -15.76 7.27
CA PHE A 74 -7.93 -15.38 8.60
C PHE A 74 -7.84 -13.89 8.92
N THR A 75 -7.13 -13.09 8.11
CA THR A 75 -7.08 -11.64 8.30
C THR A 75 -8.43 -11.03 7.97
N ASP A 76 -8.97 -10.26 8.91
CA ASP A 76 -10.20 -9.49 8.74
C ASP A 76 -9.93 -8.26 7.85
N VAL A 77 -10.41 -8.32 6.60
CA VAL A 77 -10.15 -7.29 5.60
C VAL A 77 -10.78 -5.96 6.02
N ALA A 78 -12.03 -5.98 6.51
CA ALA A 78 -12.70 -4.78 6.99
C ALA A 78 -11.90 -4.05 8.09
N LYS A 79 -11.34 -4.78 9.07
CA LYS A 79 -10.52 -4.16 10.13
C LYS A 79 -9.25 -3.52 9.62
N THR A 80 -8.52 -4.22 8.75
CA THR A 80 -7.27 -3.71 8.17
C THR A 80 -7.55 -2.49 7.28
N PHE A 81 -8.57 -2.58 6.41
CA PHE A 81 -8.94 -1.48 5.52
C PHE A 81 -9.52 -0.28 6.27
N THR A 82 -10.20 -0.48 7.40
CA THR A 82 -10.57 0.62 8.30
C THR A 82 -9.34 1.42 8.73
N GLY A 83 -8.23 0.76 9.03
CA GLY A 83 -6.97 1.44 9.40
C GLY A 83 -6.35 2.20 8.24
N ILE A 84 -6.38 1.63 7.03
CA ILE A 84 -5.92 2.28 5.80
C ILE A 84 -6.76 3.53 5.50
N ILE A 85 -8.09 3.44 5.62
CA ILE A 85 -9.02 4.56 5.38
C ILE A 85 -8.75 5.69 6.38
N GLN A 86 -8.55 5.37 7.66
CA GLN A 86 -8.20 6.38 8.67
C GLN A 86 -6.86 7.09 8.35
N ALA A 87 -5.87 6.36 7.83
CA ALA A 87 -4.62 6.98 7.36
C ALA A 87 -4.84 7.88 6.13
N PHE A 88 -5.71 7.46 5.20
CA PHE A 88 -6.08 8.27 4.03
C PHE A 88 -6.76 9.57 4.43
N GLU A 89 -7.71 9.53 5.37
CA GLU A 89 -8.38 10.71 5.90
C GLU A 89 -7.39 11.74 6.48
N ALA A 90 -6.35 11.26 7.17
CA ALA A 90 -5.30 12.10 7.75
C ALA A 90 -4.32 12.68 6.71
N TYR A 91 -4.04 11.95 5.62
CA TYR A 91 -3.04 12.34 4.61
C TYR A 91 -3.63 12.86 3.29
N GLN A 92 -4.96 12.94 3.15
CA GLN A 92 -5.64 13.23 1.89
C GLN A 92 -5.11 14.47 1.16
N GLU A 93 -4.84 15.56 1.87
CA GLU A 93 -4.39 16.81 1.25
C GLU A 93 -2.97 16.68 0.69
N LYS A 94 -2.06 16.02 1.43
CA LYS A 94 -0.72 15.71 0.94
C LYS A 94 -0.77 14.76 -0.26
N MET A 95 -1.65 13.76 -0.22
CA MET A 95 -1.80 12.82 -1.33
C MET A 95 -2.31 13.49 -2.61
N LYS A 96 -3.25 14.44 -2.48
CA LYS A 96 -3.77 15.23 -3.61
C LYS A 96 -2.71 16.16 -4.19
N ASP A 97 -1.92 16.86 -3.36
CA ASP A 97 -0.84 17.74 -3.84
C ASP A 97 0.23 16.98 -4.63
N ILE A 98 0.60 15.79 -4.17
CA ILE A 98 1.55 14.91 -4.87
C ILE A 98 0.94 14.27 -6.12
N GLY A 99 -0.39 14.13 -6.18
CA GLY A 99 -1.09 13.48 -7.30
C GLY A 99 -1.00 11.96 -7.28
N ILE A 100 -1.15 11.35 -6.10
CA ILE A 100 -1.03 9.89 -5.94
C ILE A 100 -2.20 9.17 -6.59
N LYS A 101 -1.89 8.16 -7.41
CA LYS A 101 -2.86 7.17 -7.92
C LYS A 101 -2.84 5.90 -7.09
N ILE A 102 -4.02 5.39 -6.74
CA ILE A 102 -4.17 4.24 -5.84
C ILE A 102 -4.89 3.12 -6.58
N TYR A 103 -4.31 1.91 -6.54
CA TYR A 103 -4.92 0.70 -7.08
C TYR A 103 -5.09 -0.32 -5.96
N VAL A 104 -6.29 -0.87 -5.83
CA VAL A 104 -6.65 -1.74 -4.72
C VAL A 104 -7.11 -3.10 -5.24
N ARG A 105 -6.52 -4.17 -4.72
CA ARG A 105 -7.02 -5.54 -4.89
C ARG A 105 -6.82 -6.31 -3.60
N ARG A 106 -7.92 -6.73 -2.99
CA ARG A 106 -7.89 -7.59 -1.80
C ARG A 106 -9.09 -8.54 -1.79
N GLY A 107 -8.90 -9.71 -1.19
CA GLY A 107 -9.98 -10.64 -0.86
C GLY A 107 -9.70 -11.31 0.49
N GLY A 108 -10.71 -11.92 1.09
CA GLY A 108 -10.60 -12.57 2.40
C GLY A 108 -11.87 -12.36 3.25
N PRO A 109 -11.84 -12.72 4.54
CA PRO A 109 -12.94 -12.45 5.46
C PRO A 109 -13.34 -10.97 5.48
N ASN A 110 -14.63 -10.68 5.26
CA ASN A 110 -15.20 -9.32 5.27
C ASN A 110 -14.55 -8.35 4.27
N TYR A 111 -14.23 -8.83 3.05
CA TYR A 111 -13.67 -7.99 1.98
C TYR A 111 -14.71 -7.17 1.22
#